data_AF-A0A166DNV5-F1
#
_entry.id   AF-A0A166DNV5-F1
#
_cell.length_a   1.000
_cell.length_b   1.000
_cell.length_c   1.000
_cell.angle_alpha   90.00
_cell.angle_beta   90.00
_cell.angle_gamma   90.00
#
_symmetry.space_group_name_H-M   'P 1'
#
loop_
_entity.id
_entity.type
_entity.pdbx_description
1 polymer ?
#
loop_
_entity_poly.entity_id
_entity_poly.type
_entity_poly.pdbx_seq_one_letter_code
_entity_poly.pdbx_strand_id
1 'polypeptide(L)' 'MILWILAIFHYRQALDGTLVNPIGFFDNLIYIVMLNNDIKEIISFDKDFDIFEDIGRIG' A
#
# COMPACT_ATOMS: atom_id res chain seq x y z
N MET A 1 -14.63 0.11 -5.94
CA MET A 1 -14.63 -1.22 -6.59
C MET A 1 -13.58 -1.36 -7.72
N ILE A 2 -12.69 -0.40 -7.93
CA ILE A 2 -11.58 -0.49 -8.91
C ILE A 2 -10.34 -1.17 -8.28
N LEU A 3 -10.14 -1.01 -6.96
CA LEU A 3 -9.00 -1.54 -6.21
C LEU A 3 -8.90 -3.09 -6.16
N TRP A 4 -10.02 -3.82 -6.25
CA TRP A 4 -10.03 -5.28 -6.05
C TRP A 4 -9.51 -6.09 -7.25
N ILE A 5 -9.67 -5.59 -8.48
CA ILE A 5 -9.15 -6.30 -9.67
C ILE A 5 -7.63 -6.12 -9.78
N LEU A 6 -7.11 -4.96 -9.36
CA LEU A 6 -5.67 -4.70 -9.30
C LEU A 6 -4.98 -5.55 -8.20
N ALA A 7 -5.72 -5.93 -7.16
CA ALA A 7 -5.20 -6.71 -6.04
C ALA A 7 -4.55 -8.05 -6.45
N ILE A 8 -5.12 -8.73 -7.45
CA ILE A 8 -4.61 -10.03 -7.92
C ILE A 8 -3.24 -9.87 -8.61
N PHE A 9 -3.04 -8.81 -9.40
CA PHE A 9 -1.79 -8.59 -10.11
C PHE A 9 -0.61 -8.32 -9.17
N HIS A 10 -0.89 -7.77 -7.99
CA HIS A 10 0.12 -7.40 -7.01
C HIS A 10 0.21 -8.36 -5.82
N TYR A 11 -0.53 -9.47 -5.84
CA TYR A 11 -0.58 -10.42 -4.73
C TYR A 11 0.80 -10.89 -4.25
N ARG A 12 1.68 -11.31 -5.18
CA ARG A 12 3.04 -11.77 -4.82
C ARG A 12 3.89 -10.66 -4.21
N GLN A 13 3.87 -9.47 -4.81
CA GLN A 13 4.62 -8.33 -4.30
C GLN A 13 4.13 -7.92 -2.90
N ALA A 14 2.82 -7.93 -2.67
CA ALA A 14 2.24 -7.61 -1.37
C ALA A 14 2.57 -8.67 -0.31
N LEU A 15 2.56 -9.96 -0.69
CA LEU A 15 2.96 -11.05 0.17
C LEU A 15 4.44 -10.93 0.56
N ASP A 16 5.32 -10.69 -0.41
CA ASP A 16 6.75 -10.51 -0.18
C ASP A 16 7.01 -9.29 0.72
N GLY A 17 6.29 -8.18 0.51
CA GLY A 17 6.33 -6.98 1.35
C GLY A 17 6.01 -7.27 2.82
N THR A 18 4.98 -8.09 3.07
CA THR A 18 4.52 -8.44 4.42
C THR A 18 5.55 -9.25 5.21
N LEU A 19 6.47 -9.93 4.50
CA LEU A 19 7.53 -10.72 5.12
C LEU A 19 8.77 -9.88 5.48
N VAL A 20 8.89 -8.66 4.96
CA VAL A 20 10.07 -7.79 5.12
C VAL A 20 9.80 -6.52 5.92
N ASN A 21 8.54 -6.10 6.06
CA ASN A 21 8.14 -4.95 6.86
C ASN A 21 7.05 -5.35 7.87
N PRO A 22 6.84 -4.57 8.96
CA PRO A 22 5.85 -4.90 9.98
C PRO A 22 4.40 -4.61 9.56
N ILE A 23 4.15 -4.39 8.27
CA ILE A 23 2.90 -3.86 7.74
C ILE A 23 2.01 -5.01 7.27
N GLY A 24 0.70 -4.85 7.47
CA GLY A 24 -0.30 -5.82 7.01
C GLY A 24 -0.26 -6.05 5.50
N PHE A 25 -0.70 -7.24 5.07
CA PHE A 25 -0.79 -7.59 3.65
C PHE A 25 -1.59 -6.57 2.83
N PHE A 26 -2.71 -6.08 3.36
CA PHE A 26 -3.56 -5.13 2.64
C PHE A 26 -2.91 -3.75 2.52
N ASP A 27 -2.20 -3.29 3.53
CA ASP A 27 -1.55 -1.99 3.50
C ASP A 27 -0.32 -2.03 2.56
N ASN A 28 0.41 -3.15 2.54
CA ASN A 28 1.42 -3.41 1.50
C ASN A 28 0.83 -3.43 0.10
N LEU A 29 -0.34 -4.05 -0.07
CA LEU A 29 -1.01 -4.07 -1.36
C LEU A 29 -1.43 -2.67 -1.81
N ILE A 30 -1.98 -1.87 -0.91
CA ILE A 30 -2.35 -0.48 -1.16
C ILE A 30 -1.11 0.33 -1.54
N TYR A 31 -0.01 0.18 -0.78
CA TYR A 31 1.27 0.82 -1.06
C TYR A 31 1.78 0.51 -2.47
N ILE A 32 1.79 -0.76 -2.88
CA ILE A 32 2.24 -1.18 -4.22
C ILE A 32 1.35 -0.58 -5.32
N VAL A 33 0.03 -0.54 -5.10
CA VAL A 33 -0.89 0.09 -6.06
C VAL A 33 -0.58 1.58 -6.17
N MET A 34 -0.32 2.26 -5.06
CA MET A 34 0.05 3.68 -5.07
C MET A 34 1.34 3.94 -5.84
N LEU A 35 2.40 3.18 -5.53
CA LEU A 35 3.69 3.23 -6.24
C LEU A 35 3.54 3.08 -7.76
N ASN A 36 2.80 2.04 -8.19
CA ASN A 36 2.65 1.73 -9.61
C ASN A 36 1.79 2.75 -10.38
N ASN A 37 1.09 3.64 -9.68
CA ASN A 37 0.26 4.69 -10.27
C ASN A 37 0.78 6.10 -9.95
N ASP A 38 2.00 6.24 -9.42
CA ASP A 38 2.61 7.52 -9.01
C ASP A 38 1.71 8.33 -8.06
N ILE A 39 0.98 7.64 -7.18
CA ILE A 39 0.13 8.27 -6.16
C ILE A 39 0.98 8.50 -4.91
N LYS A 40 1.09 9.75 -4.50
CA LYS A 40 1.97 10.17 -3.38
C LYS A 40 1.22 10.57 -2.12
N GLU A 41 -0.11 10.55 -2.16
CA GLU A 41 -0.94 10.99 -1.05
C GLU A 41 -2.06 10.00 -0.78
N ILE A 42 -2.32 9.70 0.49
CA ILE A 42 -3.41 8.82 0.93
C ILE A 42 -4.22 9.48 2.04
N ILE A 43 -5.54 9.39 1.94
CA ILE A 43 -6.44 9.69 3.05
C ILE A 43 -6.66 8.40 3.83
N SER A 44 -6.08 8.32 5.03
CA SER A 44 -6.21 7.16 5.90
C SER A 44 -6.11 7.57 7.37
N PHE A 45 -6.88 6.90 8.22
CA PHE A 45 -6.74 6.98 9.67
C PHE A 45 -5.73 5.95 10.21
N ASP A 46 -5.27 5.04 9.35
CA ASP A 46 -4.27 4.05 9.69
C ASP A 46 -2.88 4.68 9.65
N LYS A 47 -2.17 4.60 10.78
CA LYS A 47 -0.83 5.16 10.94
C LYS A 47 0.25 4.24 10.40
N ASP A 48 -0.09 3.01 10.02
CA ASP A 48 0.86 2.06 9.45
C ASP A 48 1.43 2.55 8.11
N PHE A 49 0.76 3.48 7.42
CA PHE A 49 1.29 4.13 6.22
C PHE A 49 2.39 5.15 6.50
N ASP A 50 2.56 5.63 7.75
CA ASP A 50 3.57 6.65 8.10
C ASP A 50 5.01 6.11 8.02
N ILE A 51 5.19 4.79 7.85
CA ILE A 51 6.50 4.16 7.59
C ILE A 51 7.02 4.39 6.16
N PHE A 52 6.14 4.74 5.21
CA PHE A 52 6.51 4.96 3.83
C PHE A 52 6.88 6.44 3.62
N GLU A 53 8.17 6.73 3.44
CA GLU A 53 8.68 8.11 3.32
C GLU A 53 8.23 8.82 2.03
N ASP A 54 7.85 8.06 1.02
CA ASP A 54 7.43 8.52 -0.30
C ASP A 54 5.91 8.75 -0.43
N ILE A 55 5.15 8.46 0.63
CA ILE A 55 3.71 8.66 0.70
C ILE A 55 3.35 9.60 1.85
N GLY A 56 2.66 10.69 1.53
CA GLY A 56 2.07 11.59 2.52
C GLY A 56 0.67 11.14 2.94
N ARG A 57 0.45 10.92 4.24
CA ARG A 57 -0.90 10.72 4.78
C ARG A 57 -1.58 12.05 5.04
N ILE A 58 -2.77 12.25 4.47
CA ILE A 58 -3.60 13.45 4.66
C ILE A 58 -4.81 13.07 5.52
N GLY A 59 -4.83 13.48 6.80
CA GLY A 59 -5.93 13.22 7.73
C GLY A 59 -5.47 12.84 9.13
#